data_AF-A0A6A5QWJ3-F1
#
_entry.id   AF-A0A6A5QWJ3-F1
#
_cell.length_a   1.000
_cell.length_b   1.000
_cell.length_c   1.000
_cell.angle_alpha   90.00
_cell.angle_beta   90.00
_cell.angle_gamma   90.00
#
_symmetry.space_group_name_H-M   'P 1'
#
loop_
_entity.id
_entity.type
_entity.pdbx_description
1 polymer ?
#
loop_
_entity_poly.entity_id
_entity_poly.type
_entity_poly.pdbx_seq_one_letter_code
_entity_poly.pdbx_strand_id
1 'polypeptide(L)'
;MDVYIHGYVSGRLFRKAAGPSTEREQGLPMTVSATFIDGLILSLTPFHNSCNYRSAVVYGHATPVTDEHEALYAMKLITDNMLPGRWDGSRIPPSAAELKSTSILKVSVVGGSAKIRTGGPSEDRADLQDKGLREKCWTGAVPYWGTWGEPVEGKENMCKEVEGYIETWRQRETGKARGYAFDAIGMDGKAE
;
A
#
# COMPACT_ATOMS: atom_id res chain seq x y z
N MET A 1 4.88 -16.77 -4.37
CA MET A 1 4.16 -15.66 -3.71
C MET A 1 3.12 -15.18 -4.70
N ASP A 2 1.88 -15.02 -4.28
CA ASP A 2 0.79 -14.61 -5.18
C ASP A 2 0.15 -13.32 -4.66
N VAL A 3 -0.38 -12.50 -5.58
CA VAL A 3 -1.16 -11.29 -5.25
C VAL A 3 -2.57 -11.44 -5.80
N TYR A 4 -3.58 -11.23 -4.95
CA TYR A 4 -4.98 -11.20 -5.39
C TYR A 4 -5.46 -9.78 -5.59
N ILE A 5 -6.15 -9.53 -6.70
CA ILE A 5 -6.76 -8.26 -7.04
C ILE A 5 -8.22 -8.53 -7.38
N HIS A 6 -9.16 -7.82 -6.74
CA HIS A 6 -10.58 -7.91 -7.06
C HIS A 6 -11.09 -6.65 -7.74
N GLY A 7 -12.23 -6.78 -8.41
CA GLY A 7 -12.95 -5.65 -8.97
C GLY A 7 -14.19 -6.07 -9.71
N TYR A 8 -14.87 -5.09 -10.31
CA TYR A 8 -16.09 -5.36 -11.07
C TYR A 8 -15.78 -6.23 -12.30
N VAL A 9 -16.57 -7.28 -12.51
CA VAL A 9 -16.35 -8.30 -13.57
C VAL A 9 -16.26 -7.70 -14.98
N SER A 10 -16.94 -6.59 -15.24
CA SER A 10 -16.91 -5.91 -16.54
C SER A 10 -15.78 -4.88 -16.68
N GLY A 11 -14.95 -4.71 -15.64
CA GLY A 11 -13.79 -3.82 -15.67
C GLY A 11 -12.81 -4.21 -16.77
N ARG A 12 -12.22 -3.21 -17.45
CA ARG A 12 -11.32 -3.43 -18.60
C ARG A 12 -10.17 -4.39 -18.29
N LEU A 13 -9.60 -4.29 -17.08
CA LEU A 13 -8.52 -5.15 -16.62
C LEU A 13 -8.95 -6.63 -16.57
N PHE A 14 -10.09 -6.91 -15.93
CA PHE A 14 -10.63 -8.27 -15.78
C PHE A 14 -11.06 -8.86 -17.11
N ARG A 15 -11.69 -8.07 -17.98
CA ARG A 15 -12.03 -8.53 -19.35
C ARG A 15 -10.78 -8.85 -20.17
N LYS A 16 -9.72 -8.06 -20.04
CA LYS A 16 -8.45 -8.32 -20.73
C LYS A 16 -7.76 -9.58 -20.20
N ALA A 17 -7.83 -9.83 -18.90
CA ALA A 17 -7.30 -11.05 -18.29
C ALA A 17 -8.12 -12.30 -18.62
N ALA A 18 -9.43 -12.16 -18.84
CA ALA A 18 -10.34 -13.25 -19.21
C ALA A 18 -10.49 -13.47 -20.74
N GLY A 19 -9.93 -12.59 -21.57
CA GLY A 19 -10.07 -12.66 -23.02
C GLY A 19 -9.32 -13.85 -23.65
N PRO A 20 -9.65 -14.23 -24.91
CA PRO A 20 -9.02 -15.36 -25.59
C PRO A 20 -7.49 -15.26 -25.58
N SER A 21 -6.86 -16.31 -25.06
CA SER A 21 -5.44 -16.43 -24.77
C SER A 21 -4.57 -16.74 -26.00
N THR A 22 -4.96 -16.31 -27.20
CA THR A 22 -4.24 -16.70 -28.44
C THR A 22 -2.79 -16.25 -28.48
N GLU A 23 -2.35 -15.41 -27.53
CA GLU A 23 -0.97 -14.94 -27.39
C GLU A 23 -0.37 -15.16 -25.97
N ARG A 24 -1.08 -15.79 -25.02
CA ARG A 24 -0.68 -15.76 -23.59
C ARG A 24 -1.00 -17.06 -22.85
N GLU A 25 -0.15 -18.07 -23.02
CA GLU A 25 -0.24 -19.33 -22.26
C GLU A 25 -0.12 -19.14 -20.74
N GLN A 26 0.61 -18.12 -20.29
CA GLN A 26 0.91 -17.87 -18.87
C GLN A 26 -0.08 -16.92 -18.18
N GLY A 27 -1.01 -16.28 -18.91
CA GLY A 27 -1.91 -15.23 -18.40
C GLY A 27 -1.48 -13.81 -18.78
N LEU A 28 -2.15 -12.79 -18.23
CA LEU A 28 -1.90 -11.39 -18.54
C LEU A 28 -0.63 -10.88 -17.81
N PRO A 29 0.47 -10.49 -18.50
CA PRO A 29 1.61 -9.88 -17.84
C PRO A 29 1.18 -8.64 -17.05
N MET A 30 1.60 -8.58 -15.80
CA MET A 30 1.18 -7.57 -14.84
C MET A 30 2.36 -7.18 -13.94
N THR A 31 2.43 -5.88 -13.67
CA THR A 31 3.30 -5.31 -12.65
C THR A 31 2.43 -4.65 -11.60
N VAL A 32 2.66 -4.99 -10.33
CA VAL A 32 2.01 -4.39 -9.17
C VAL A 32 3.06 -3.57 -8.42
N SER A 33 2.79 -2.29 -8.21
CA SER A 33 3.66 -1.40 -7.44
C SER A 33 2.91 -0.85 -6.23
N ALA A 34 3.62 -0.73 -5.11
CA ALA A 34 3.14 -0.10 -3.90
C ALA A 34 4.23 0.80 -3.32
N THR A 35 3.84 1.97 -2.84
CA THR A 35 4.76 2.97 -2.26
C THR A 35 4.14 3.59 -1.02
N PHE A 36 4.94 3.67 0.04
CA PHE A 36 4.69 4.53 1.20
C PHE A 36 5.66 5.70 1.16
N ILE A 37 5.14 6.91 1.30
CA ILE A 37 5.96 8.09 1.60
C ILE A 37 6.04 8.20 3.12
N ASP A 38 7.25 8.43 3.63
CA ASP A 38 7.53 8.52 5.06
C ASP A 38 8.01 9.94 5.48
N GLY A 39 8.30 10.81 4.51
CA GLY A 39 8.59 12.23 4.77
C GLY A 39 9.34 12.94 3.66
N LEU A 40 9.37 14.28 3.70
CA LEU A 40 10.22 15.10 2.85
C LEU A 40 11.58 15.30 3.50
N ILE A 41 12.64 15.29 2.70
CA ILE A 41 13.99 15.67 3.10
C ILE A 41 14.36 16.93 2.35
N LEU A 42 14.56 18.02 3.09
CA LEU A 42 14.83 19.35 2.57
C LEU A 42 16.29 19.68 2.85
N SER A 43 17.06 19.88 1.79
CA SER A 43 18.49 20.14 1.81
C SER A 43 18.80 21.59 1.42
N LEU A 44 20.05 22.02 1.54
CA LEU A 44 20.48 23.40 1.22
C LEU A 44 20.42 23.71 -0.29
N THR A 45 20.49 22.66 -1.11
CA THR A 45 20.37 22.74 -2.57
C THR A 45 19.18 21.93 -3.08
N PRO A 46 18.43 22.43 -4.08
CA PRO A 46 17.35 21.67 -4.72
C PRO A 46 17.80 20.30 -5.24
N PHE A 47 19.07 20.16 -5.62
CA PHE A 47 19.61 18.90 -6.12
C PHE A 47 19.63 17.78 -5.05
N HIS A 48 19.75 18.15 -3.78
CA HIS A 48 19.77 17.20 -2.65
C HIS A 48 18.44 17.07 -1.93
N ASN A 49 17.39 17.79 -2.37
CA ASN A 49 16.04 17.55 -1.87
C ASN A 49 15.58 16.15 -2.24
N SER A 50 14.84 15.50 -1.34
CA SER A 50 14.37 14.14 -1.53
C SER A 50 13.16 13.80 -0.64
N CYS A 51 12.83 12.52 -0.55
CA CYS A 51 11.82 12.00 0.37
C CYS A 51 12.26 10.67 0.98
N ASN A 52 11.90 10.41 2.23
CA ASN A 52 11.96 9.05 2.77
C ASN A 52 10.75 8.28 2.25
N TYR A 53 10.97 7.04 1.80
CA TYR A 53 9.94 6.18 1.24
C TYR A 53 10.32 4.71 1.31
N ARG A 54 9.31 3.85 1.21
CA ARG A 54 9.44 2.42 0.96
C ARG A 54 8.61 2.08 -0.26
N SER A 55 9.21 1.41 -1.24
CA SER A 55 8.47 0.93 -2.39
C SER A 55 8.83 -0.51 -2.71
N ALA A 56 7.85 -1.22 -3.28
CA ALA A 56 8.04 -2.55 -3.83
C ALA A 56 7.34 -2.63 -5.18
N VAL A 57 7.98 -3.33 -6.11
CA VAL A 57 7.44 -3.68 -7.41
C VAL A 57 7.53 -5.18 -7.54
N VAL A 58 6.41 -5.84 -7.85
CA VAL A 58 6.38 -7.24 -8.23
C VAL A 58 5.80 -7.38 -9.62
N TYR A 59 6.30 -8.34 -10.39
CA TYR A 59 5.81 -8.60 -11.74
C TYR A 59 5.60 -10.09 -11.95
N GLY A 60 4.65 -10.42 -12.82
CA GLY A 60 4.26 -11.79 -13.09
C GLY A 60 3.08 -11.85 -14.04
N HIS A 61 2.26 -12.88 -13.88
CA HIS A 61 1.12 -13.12 -14.78
C HIS A 61 -0.17 -13.25 -14.00
N ALA A 62 -1.18 -12.50 -14.43
CA ALA A 62 -2.50 -12.48 -13.84
C ALA A 62 -3.43 -13.46 -14.57
N THR A 63 -4.07 -14.34 -13.80
CA THR A 63 -5.09 -15.28 -14.28
C THR A 63 -6.39 -15.10 -13.50
N PRO A 64 -7.57 -15.22 -14.15
CA PRO A 64 -8.84 -15.24 -13.43
C PRO A 64 -8.90 -16.40 -12.44
N VAL A 65 -9.40 -16.13 -11.23
CA VAL A 65 -9.76 -17.17 -10.27
C VAL A 65 -11.15 -17.70 -10.64
N THR A 66 -11.25 -18.99 -10.96
CA THR A 66 -12.50 -19.64 -11.39
C THR A 66 -13.04 -20.64 -10.37
N ASP A 67 -12.18 -21.13 -9.48
CA ASP A 67 -12.58 -21.99 -8.38
C ASP A 67 -13.27 -21.17 -7.28
N GLU A 68 -14.44 -21.63 -6.83
CA GLU A 68 -15.25 -20.90 -5.84
C GLU A 68 -14.57 -20.87 -4.46
N HIS A 69 -13.84 -21.92 -4.08
CA HIS A 69 -13.14 -21.96 -2.79
C HIS A 69 -11.94 -21.01 -2.78
N GLU A 70 -11.15 -20.97 -3.86
CA GLU A 70 -10.07 -20.00 -4.03
C GLU A 70 -10.61 -18.56 -4.08
N ALA A 71 -11.76 -18.35 -4.73
CA ALA A 71 -12.40 -17.03 -4.76
C ALA A 71 -12.77 -16.55 -3.35
N LEU A 72 -13.43 -17.39 -2.55
CA LEU A 72 -13.78 -17.07 -1.15
C LEU A 72 -12.54 -16.84 -0.29
N TYR A 73 -11.51 -17.68 -0.46
CA TYR A 73 -10.22 -17.51 0.21
C TYR A 73 -9.57 -16.16 -0.13
N ALA A 74 -9.52 -15.81 -1.41
CA ALA A 74 -8.97 -14.54 -1.87
C ALA A 74 -9.77 -13.33 -1.37
N MET A 75 -11.11 -13.40 -1.36
CA MET A 75 -11.94 -12.34 -0.78
C MET A 75 -11.66 -12.15 0.71
N LYS A 76 -11.56 -13.23 1.49
CA LYS A 76 -11.19 -13.15 2.92
C LYS A 76 -9.82 -12.47 3.09
N LEU A 77 -8.81 -12.91 2.35
CA LEU A 77 -7.48 -12.29 2.40
C LEU A 77 -7.52 -10.81 2.06
N ILE A 78 -8.24 -10.41 1.01
CA ILE A 78 -8.36 -9.01 0.60
C ILE A 78 -9.03 -8.17 1.69
N THR A 79 -10.13 -8.66 2.28
CA THR A 79 -10.86 -7.96 3.34
C THR A 79 -10.00 -7.81 4.60
N ASP A 80 -9.39 -8.91 5.06
CA ASP A 80 -8.61 -8.92 6.30
C ASP A 80 -7.23 -8.25 6.15
N ASN A 81 -6.69 -8.15 4.92
CA ASN A 81 -5.48 -7.37 4.66
C ASN A 81 -5.69 -5.87 4.92
N MET A 82 -6.91 -5.36 4.75
CA MET A 82 -7.24 -3.97 5.07
C MET A 82 -7.50 -3.80 6.58
N LEU A 83 -8.40 -4.61 7.14
CA LEU A 83 -8.77 -4.57 8.55
C LEU A 83 -8.87 -6.03 9.05
N PRO A 84 -7.87 -6.53 9.79
CA PRO A 84 -7.85 -7.91 10.25
C PRO A 84 -9.11 -8.27 11.04
N GLY A 85 -9.73 -9.39 10.68
CA GLY A 85 -10.98 -9.88 11.30
C GLY A 85 -12.25 -9.25 10.72
N ARG A 86 -12.16 -8.32 9.77
CA ARG A 86 -13.34 -7.68 9.19
C ARG A 86 -14.20 -8.65 8.38
N TRP A 87 -13.60 -9.67 7.78
CA TRP A 87 -14.36 -10.69 7.07
C TRP A 87 -15.35 -11.41 8.00
N ASP A 88 -14.85 -11.94 9.12
CA ASP A 88 -15.67 -12.66 10.10
C ASP A 88 -16.61 -11.72 10.88
N GLY A 89 -16.28 -10.42 10.96
CA GLY A 89 -17.14 -9.36 11.51
C GLY A 89 -18.23 -8.84 10.56
N SER A 90 -18.44 -9.49 9.40
CA SER A 90 -19.45 -9.12 8.40
C SER A 90 -20.40 -10.29 8.11
N ARG A 91 -21.48 -10.06 7.34
CA ARG A 91 -22.35 -11.15 6.86
C ARG A 91 -21.57 -12.07 5.91
N ILE A 92 -21.46 -13.34 6.26
CA ILE A 92 -20.80 -14.38 5.47
C ILE A 92 -21.74 -15.57 5.20
N PRO A 93 -21.57 -16.31 4.10
CA PRO A 93 -20.71 -15.99 2.95
C PRO A 93 -21.33 -14.89 2.05
N PRO A 94 -20.57 -14.31 1.10
CA PRO A 94 -21.15 -13.51 0.03
C PRO A 94 -22.27 -14.27 -0.69
N SER A 95 -23.31 -13.55 -1.08
CA SER A 95 -24.41 -14.04 -1.89
C SER A 95 -23.94 -14.39 -3.30
N ALA A 96 -24.68 -15.26 -3.98
CA ALA A 96 -24.40 -15.62 -5.37
C ALA A 96 -24.36 -14.39 -6.32
N ALA A 97 -25.16 -13.35 -6.04
CA ALA A 97 -25.17 -12.12 -6.82
C ALA A 97 -23.89 -11.29 -6.64
N GLU A 98 -23.37 -11.19 -5.41
CA GLU A 98 -22.10 -10.52 -5.10
C GLU A 98 -20.92 -11.26 -5.74
N LEU A 99 -20.92 -12.59 -5.67
CA LEU A 99 -19.89 -13.42 -6.32
C LEU A 99 -19.91 -13.26 -7.85
N LYS A 100 -21.10 -13.24 -8.47
CA LYS A 100 -21.24 -13.13 -9.93
C LYS A 100 -20.84 -11.76 -10.49
N SER A 101 -20.93 -10.71 -9.68
CA SER A 101 -20.57 -9.34 -10.08
C SER A 101 -19.10 -8.99 -9.80
N THR A 102 -18.40 -9.84 -9.04
CA THR A 102 -17.00 -9.64 -8.64
C THR A 102 -16.09 -10.59 -9.40
N SER A 103 -14.98 -10.08 -9.93
CA SER A 103 -13.92 -10.89 -10.50
C SER A 103 -12.64 -10.74 -9.69
N ILE A 104 -11.90 -11.83 -9.56
CA ILE A 104 -10.61 -11.88 -8.85
C ILE A 104 -9.56 -12.35 -9.84
N LEU A 105 -8.44 -11.64 -9.86
CA LEU A 105 -7.22 -12.04 -10.55
C LEU A 105 -6.21 -12.51 -9.52
N LYS A 106 -5.59 -13.65 -9.80
CA LYS A 106 -4.38 -14.12 -9.13
C LYS A 106 -3.18 -13.75 -9.97
N VAL A 107 -2.28 -12.95 -9.41
CA VAL A 107 -0.99 -12.62 -10.02
C VAL A 107 0.04 -13.58 -9.46
N SER A 108 0.45 -14.56 -10.26
CA SER A 108 1.58 -15.44 -9.95
C SER A 108 2.87 -14.64 -10.13
N VAL A 109 3.50 -14.26 -9.01
CA VAL A 109 4.70 -13.40 -9.03
C VAL A 109 5.90 -14.20 -9.55
N VAL A 110 6.57 -13.63 -10.55
CA VAL A 110 7.80 -14.16 -11.14
C VAL A 110 9.03 -13.54 -10.48
N GLY A 111 8.96 -12.25 -10.16
CA GLY A 111 10.05 -11.54 -9.51
C GLY A 111 9.61 -10.18 -9.00
N GLY A 112 10.55 -9.48 -8.38
CA GLY A 112 10.29 -8.14 -7.87
C GLY A 112 11.55 -7.45 -7.38
N SER A 113 11.41 -6.19 -7.03
CA SER A 113 12.43 -5.37 -6.37
C SER A 113 11.77 -4.49 -5.31
N ALA A 114 12.56 -4.11 -4.32
CA ALA A 114 12.16 -3.15 -3.31
C ALA A 114 13.20 -2.04 -3.22
N LYS A 115 12.81 -0.90 -2.67
CA LYS A 115 13.72 0.19 -2.37
C LYS A 115 13.26 0.93 -1.14
N ILE A 116 14.20 1.18 -0.24
CA ILE A 116 13.96 1.97 0.96
C ILE A 116 14.92 3.16 0.97
N ARG A 117 14.37 4.36 1.11
CA ARG A 117 15.13 5.57 1.42
C ARG A 117 14.78 6.04 2.83
N THR A 118 15.82 6.13 3.65
CA THR A 118 15.85 6.64 5.02
C THR A 118 16.94 7.69 5.15
N GLY A 119 17.02 8.33 6.32
CA GLY A 119 18.03 9.32 6.68
C GLY A 119 17.56 10.76 6.54
N GLY A 120 18.41 11.67 7.00
CA GLY A 120 18.23 13.12 6.92
C GLY A 120 18.80 13.74 5.62
N PRO A 121 18.83 15.08 5.56
CA PRO A 121 19.53 15.82 4.50
C PRO A 121 21.02 15.47 4.45
N SER A 122 21.59 15.50 3.25
CA SER A 122 23.02 15.36 3.01
C SER A 122 23.47 16.52 2.14
N GLU A 123 24.47 17.25 2.61
CA GLU A 123 24.92 18.50 2.00
C GLU A 123 26.34 18.37 1.46
N ASP A 124 26.64 19.08 0.37
CA ASP A 124 28.00 19.15 -0.13
C ASP A 124 28.87 20.02 0.77
N ARG A 125 30.18 19.70 0.79
CA ARG A 125 31.14 20.42 1.62
C ARG A 125 31.21 21.93 1.30
N ALA A 126 30.97 22.32 0.05
CA ALA A 126 30.95 23.72 -0.37
C ALA A 126 29.76 24.47 0.24
N ASP A 127 28.56 23.90 0.16
CA ASP A 127 27.34 24.47 0.74
C ASP A 127 27.44 24.56 2.28
N LEU A 128 28.12 23.59 2.91
CA LEU A 128 28.38 23.62 4.35
C LEU A 128 29.30 24.77 4.79
N GLN A 129 30.17 25.25 3.91
CA GLN A 129 31.09 26.37 4.16
C GLN A 129 30.46 27.74 3.88
N ASP A 130 29.39 27.79 3.08
CA ASP A 130 28.62 29.01 2.86
C ASP A 130 27.72 29.31 4.07
N LYS A 131 28.23 30.14 4.97
CA LYS A 131 27.50 30.54 6.17
C LYS A 131 26.22 31.33 5.84
N GLY A 132 26.25 32.16 4.79
CA GLY A 132 25.11 32.97 4.39
C GLY A 132 23.96 32.11 3.86
N LEU A 133 24.28 31.06 3.08
CA LEU A 133 23.31 30.06 2.65
C LEU A 133 22.68 29.35 3.85
N ARG A 134 23.50 28.87 4.79
CA ARG A 134 23.02 28.11 5.97
C ARG A 134 22.21 28.95 6.96
N GLU A 135 22.43 30.26 7.02
CA GLU A 135 21.63 31.17 7.83
C GLU A 135 20.29 31.50 7.16
N LYS A 136 20.21 31.44 5.82
CA LYS A 136 19.01 31.80 5.04
C LYS A 136 18.15 30.60 4.66
N CYS A 137 18.72 29.40 4.55
CA CYS A 137 18.05 28.19 4.10
C CYS A 137 17.90 27.20 5.27
N TRP A 138 16.66 26.81 5.56
CA TRP A 138 16.38 25.75 6.51
C TRP A 138 16.63 24.38 5.86
N THR A 139 17.35 23.50 6.56
CA THR A 139 17.57 22.10 6.17
C THR A 139 17.03 21.17 7.26
N GLY A 140 16.40 20.07 6.86
CA GLY A 140 15.79 19.12 7.79
C GLY A 140 14.82 18.16 7.12
N ALA A 141 13.98 17.52 7.93
CA ALA A 141 12.98 16.57 7.46
C ALA A 141 11.57 16.98 7.89
N VAL A 142 10.59 16.72 7.03
CA VAL A 142 9.16 16.84 7.34
C VAL A 142 8.55 15.45 7.25
N PRO A 143 8.48 14.69 8.36
CA PRO A 143 7.90 13.34 8.34
C PRO A 143 6.44 13.38 7.91
N TYR A 144 6.05 12.37 7.14
CA TYR A 144 4.69 12.18 6.64
C TYR A 144 4.24 10.76 6.97
N TRP A 145 3.02 10.63 7.46
CA TRP A 145 2.36 9.35 7.64
C TRP A 145 0.87 9.49 7.38
N GLY A 146 0.26 8.43 6.88
CA GLY A 146 -1.19 8.31 6.84
C GLY A 146 -1.73 8.09 8.26
N THR A 147 -2.85 8.73 8.58
CA THR A 147 -3.58 8.52 9.83
C THR A 147 -4.97 8.00 9.52
N TRP A 148 -5.43 7.02 10.30
CA TRP A 148 -6.83 6.61 10.27
C TRP A 148 -7.64 7.50 11.22
N GLY A 149 -8.62 8.21 10.68
CA GLY A 149 -9.51 9.07 11.46
C GLY A 149 -10.45 8.27 12.36
N GLU A 150 -11.06 8.95 13.33
CA GLU A 150 -12.12 8.37 14.17
C GLU A 150 -13.26 7.79 13.31
N PRO A 151 -13.86 6.64 13.68
CA PRO A 151 -14.97 6.08 12.93
C PRO A 151 -16.15 7.03 12.86
N VAL A 152 -16.76 7.08 11.67
CA VAL A 152 -17.98 7.83 11.44
C VAL A 152 -19.08 6.81 11.15
N GLU A 153 -20.18 6.91 11.88
CA GLU A 153 -21.31 5.98 11.73
C GLU A 153 -21.96 6.09 10.35
N GLY A 154 -22.31 4.94 9.78
CA GLY A 154 -23.15 4.88 8.59
C GLY A 154 -24.60 5.25 8.91
N LYS A 155 -25.33 5.77 7.92
CA LYS A 155 -26.73 6.21 8.10
C LYS A 155 -27.66 5.12 8.64
N GLU A 156 -27.44 3.88 8.22
CA GLU A 156 -28.24 2.71 8.62
C GLU A 156 -27.61 1.95 9.81
N ASN A 157 -26.61 2.52 10.47
CA ASN A 157 -25.93 1.86 11.58
C ASN A 157 -26.88 1.73 12.78
N MET A 158 -27.07 0.50 13.25
CA MET A 158 -27.81 0.20 14.47
C MET A 158 -26.90 -0.32 15.59
N CYS A 159 -25.61 -0.53 15.32
CA CYS A 159 -24.63 -0.95 16.31
C CYS A 159 -24.16 0.29 17.09
N LYS A 160 -24.57 0.38 18.37
CA LYS A 160 -24.35 1.57 19.20
C LYS A 160 -22.89 1.82 19.55
N GLU A 161 -22.06 0.79 19.50
CA GLU A 161 -20.65 0.87 19.83
C GLU A 161 -19.82 0.38 18.66
N VAL A 162 -18.68 1.03 18.42
CA VAL A 162 -17.68 0.53 17.50
C VAL A 162 -17.08 -0.74 18.09
N GLU A 163 -17.04 -1.81 17.31
CA GLU A 163 -16.44 -3.08 17.70
C GLU A 163 -14.97 -2.85 18.08
N GLY A 164 -14.57 -3.20 19.31
CA GLY A 164 -13.30 -2.74 19.89
C GLY A 164 -12.02 -3.13 19.11
N TYR A 165 -12.08 -4.18 18.28
CA TYR A 165 -10.96 -4.56 17.42
C TYR A 165 -10.65 -3.51 16.35
N ILE A 166 -11.67 -2.74 15.92
CA ILE A 166 -11.54 -1.64 14.94
C ILE A 166 -10.73 -0.51 15.55
N GLU A 167 -11.08 -0.06 16.76
CA GLU A 167 -10.35 0.99 17.48
C GLU A 167 -8.91 0.58 17.78
N THR A 168 -8.74 -0.66 18.27
CA THR A 168 -7.41 -1.21 18.57
C THR A 168 -6.53 -1.21 17.31
N TRP A 169 -7.08 -1.66 16.18
CA TRP A 169 -6.37 -1.63 14.89
C TRP A 169 -6.04 -0.19 14.47
N ARG A 170 -7.01 0.72 14.52
CA ARG A 170 -6.87 2.12 14.08
C ARG A 170 -5.74 2.85 14.80
N GLN A 171 -5.73 2.76 16.13
CA GLN A 171 -4.72 3.39 16.96
C GLN A 171 -3.34 2.76 16.73
N ARG A 172 -3.29 1.43 16.63
CA ARG A 172 -2.05 0.69 16.36
C ARG A 172 -1.44 1.05 15.02
N GLU A 173 -2.22 1.05 13.94
CA GLU A 173 -1.68 1.34 12.60
C GLU A 173 -1.26 2.80 12.46
N THR A 174 -2.04 3.74 13.01
CA THR A 174 -1.65 5.16 13.08
C THR A 174 -0.36 5.36 13.89
N GLY A 175 -0.25 4.71 15.05
CA GLY A 175 0.91 4.80 15.92
C GLY A 175 2.17 4.22 15.26
N LYS A 176 2.06 3.06 14.61
CA LYS A 176 3.15 2.44 13.83
C LYS A 176 3.61 3.34 12.68
N ALA A 177 2.67 3.86 11.89
CA ALA A 177 3.00 4.71 10.74
C ALA A 177 3.71 5.99 11.18
N ARG A 178 3.20 6.62 12.25
CA ARG A 178 3.85 7.79 12.86
C ARG A 178 5.24 7.47 13.39
N GLY A 179 5.39 6.39 14.17
CA GLY A 179 6.68 5.98 14.71
C GLY A 179 7.72 5.79 13.62
N TYR A 180 7.37 4.99 12.60
CA TYR A 180 8.27 4.74 11.47
C TYR A 180 8.67 6.02 10.73
N ALA A 181 7.73 6.94 10.47
CA ALA A 181 8.04 8.19 9.76
C ALA A 181 9.10 9.04 10.49
N PHE A 182 9.06 9.09 11.82
CA PHE A 182 10.09 9.78 12.62
C PHE A 182 11.39 8.97 12.69
N ASP A 183 11.31 7.67 12.96
CA ASP A 183 12.50 6.81 13.08
C ASP A 183 13.30 6.76 11.78
N ALA A 184 12.62 6.75 10.63
CA ALA A 184 13.23 6.72 9.30
C ALA A 184 14.19 7.89 9.05
N ILE A 185 14.03 9.03 9.73
CA ILE A 185 14.94 10.19 9.61
C ILE A 185 16.29 9.90 10.29
N GLY A 186 16.29 9.15 11.39
CA GLY A 186 17.47 8.81 12.16
C GLY A 186 18.18 7.52 11.72
N MET A 187 17.59 6.76 10.79
CA MET A 187 18.19 5.55 10.22
C MET A 187 19.26 5.88 9.17
N ASP A 188 20.30 5.06 9.07
CA ASP A 188 21.34 5.22 8.05
C ASP A 188 20.78 5.09 6.63
N GLY A 189 21.31 5.91 5.72
CA GLY A 189 20.72 6.20 4.42
C GLY A 189 20.93 5.09 3.39
N LYS A 190 19.85 4.33 3.15
CA LYS A 190 19.60 3.31 2.11
C LYS A 190 19.81 1.87 2.58
N ALA A 191 18.72 1.11 2.56
CA ALA A 191 18.73 -0.34 2.43
C ALA A 191 18.23 -0.67 1.01
N GLU A 192 19.08 -1.31 0.21
CA GLU A 192 18.73 -1.88 -1.10
C GLU A 192 18.27 -3.32 -0.95
#